data_AF-A0A920RZY1-F1
#
_entry.id   AF-A0A920RZY1-F1
#
_cell.length_a   1.000
_cell.length_b   1.000
_cell.length_c   1.000
_cell.angle_alpha   90.00
_cell.angle_beta   90.00
_cell.angle_gamma   90.00
#
_symmetry.space_group_name_H-M   'P 1'
#
loop_
_entity.id
_entity.type
_entity.pdbx_description
1 polymer ?
#
loop_
_entity_poly.entity_id
_entity_poly.type
_entity_poly.pdbx_seq_one_letter_code
_entity_poly.pdbx_strand_id
1 'polypeptide(L)' 'MNFTPPIPMVQWVVLGGFCSEDGRATIIMPHPERVIRKQQHSWCPPEWEEDGPWLQIFYNAREWIG' A
#
# COMPACT_ATOMS: atom_id res chain seq x y z
N MET A 1 -10.83 29.09 7.63
CA MET A 1 -10.95 27.62 7.68
C MET A 1 -9.76 27.08 6.92
N ASN A 2 -8.76 26.58 7.64
CA ASN A 2 -7.47 26.19 7.06
C ASN A 2 -7.60 24.84 6.38
N PHE A 3 -7.52 24.85 5.05
CA PHE A 3 -7.48 23.64 4.22
C PHE A 3 -6.07 23.06 4.34
N THR A 4 -5.89 22.07 5.21
CA THR A 4 -4.68 21.23 5.18
C THR A 4 -4.69 20.45 3.87
N PRO A 5 -3.64 20.55 3.03
CA PRO A 5 -3.57 19.75 1.80
C PRO A 5 -3.55 18.26 2.19
N PRO A 6 -4.42 17.41 1.62
CA PRO A 6 -4.56 16.03 2.07
C PRO A 6 -3.39 15.09 1.70
N ILE A 7 -2.33 15.58 1.05
CA ILE A 7 -1.31 14.70 0.46
C ILE A 7 0.10 15.29 0.64
N PRO A 8 1.00 14.60 1.37
CA PRO A 8 2.37 15.08 1.60
C PRO A 8 3.34 14.80 0.44
N MET A 9 2.88 14.50 -0.77
CA MET A 9 3.76 14.37 -1.93
C MET A 9 3.06 14.74 -3.24
N VAL A 10 3.74 15.55 -4.04
CA VAL A 10 3.28 16.23 -5.26
C VAL A 10 2.73 15.23 -6.29
N GLN A 11 1.41 15.03 -6.32
CA GLN A 11 0.75 14.51 -7.51
C GLN A 11 -0.62 15.18 -7.71
N TRP A 12 -0.77 15.83 -8.86
CA TRP A 12 -2.03 16.45 -9.33
C TRP A 12 -3.11 15.42 -9.70
N VAL A 13 -2.77 14.13 -9.61
CA VAL A 13 -3.60 12.98 -9.93
C VAL A 13 -3.64 12.08 -8.71
N VAL A 14 -4.84 11.71 -8.25
CA VAL A 14 -5.10 10.91 -7.03
C VAL A 14 -4.73 9.42 -7.21
N LEU A 15 -4.00 9.06 -8.27
CA LEU A 15 -3.63 7.67 -8.53
C LEU A 15 -2.45 7.28 -7.63
N GLY A 16 -2.65 6.28 -6.77
CA GLY A 16 -1.64 5.78 -5.83
C GLY A 16 -0.60 4.84 -6.45
N GLY A 17 -0.72 4.53 -7.75
CA GLY A 17 0.17 3.61 -8.45
C GLY A 17 -0.27 3.29 -9.87
N PHE A 18 0.62 2.62 -10.61
CA PHE A 18 0.44 2.20 -11.99
C PHE A 18 0.91 0.76 -12.18
N CYS A 19 0.32 0.07 -13.14
CA CYS A 19 0.69 -1.29 -13.52
C CYS A 19 1.00 -1.33 -15.03
N SER A 20 1.94 -2.18 -15.43
CA SER A 20 2.20 -2.49 -16.84
C SER A 20 0.96 -3.14 -17.45
N GLU A 21 0.80 -3.02 -18.77
CA GLU A 21 -0.35 -3.59 -19.49
C GLU A 21 -0.43 -5.12 -19.32
N ASP A 22 0.72 -5.80 -19.28
CA ASP A 22 0.84 -7.23 -19.01
C ASP A 22 0.68 -7.62 -17.52
N GLY A 23 0.50 -6.67 -16.60
CA GLY A 23 0.28 -6.92 -15.18
C GLY A 23 1.51 -7.34 -14.35
N ARG A 24 2.68 -7.52 -14.98
CA ARG A 24 3.88 -8.10 -14.34
C ARG A 24 4.68 -7.11 -13.49
N ALA A 25 4.52 -5.81 -13.74
CA ALA A 25 5.23 -4.77 -13.03
C ALA A 25 4.22 -3.76 -12.49
N THR A 26 4.24 -3.55 -11.18
CA THR A 26 3.37 -2.57 -10.50
C THR A 26 4.26 -1.62 -9.70
N ILE A 27 4.09 -0.31 -9.90
CA ILE A 27 4.76 0.76 -9.16
C ILE A 27 3.74 1.52 -8.34
N ILE A 28 4.01 1.74 -7.06
CA ILE A 28 3.11 2.47 -6.17
C ILE A 28 3.92 3.47 -5.33
N MET A 29 3.34 4.64 -5.06
CA MET A 29 3.92 5.66 -4.18
C MET A 29 3.80 5.34 -2.67
N PRO A 30 2.73 4.69 -2.16
CA PRO A 30 2.76 4.18 -0.79
C PRO A 30 3.90 3.15 -0.64
N HIS A 31 4.42 3.03 0.58
CA HIS A 31 5.54 2.15 0.92
C HIS A 31 4.98 0.90 1.63
N PRO A 32 4.40 -0.08 0.91
CA PRO A 32 3.73 -1.25 1.51
C PRO A 32 4.71 -2.09 2.35
N GLU A 33 6.01 -2.03 2.02
CA GLU A 33 7.05 -2.76 2.73
C GLU A 33 7.25 -2.28 4.17
N ARG A 34 6.88 -1.04 4.47
CA ARG A 34 7.02 -0.46 5.82
C ARG A 34 5.87 -0.85 6.76
N VAL A 35 4.78 -1.38 6.20
CA VAL A 35 3.49 -1.60 6.88
C VAL A 35 2.97 -3.00 6.61
N ILE A 36 3.86 -3.99 6.66
CA ILE A 36 3.53 -5.41 6.46
C ILE A 36 2.86 -6.03 7.69
N ARG A 37 3.10 -5.51 8.90
CA ARG A 37 2.54 -6.01 10.17
C ARG A 37 1.62 -4.99 10.80
N LYS A 38 0.61 -5.45 11.54
CA LYS A 38 -0.34 -4.61 12.28
C LYS A 38 0.35 -3.55 13.14
N GLN A 39 1.41 -3.92 13.85
CA GLN A 39 2.15 -3.04 14.77
C GLN A 39 2.83 -1.84 14.08
N GLN A 40 3.07 -1.93 12.77
CA GLN A 40 3.71 -0.87 12.00
C GLN A 40 2.72 0.20 11.52
N HIS A 41 1.42 -0.05 11.66
CA HIS A 41 0.38 0.92 11.34
C HIS A 41 0.20 1.91 12.49
N SER A 42 0.17 3.21 12.18
CA SER A 42 -0.12 4.27 13.16
C SER A 42 -1.52 4.15 13.77
N TRP A 43 -2.45 3.54 13.04
CA TRP A 43 -3.76 3.15 13.48
C TRP A 43 -4.16 1.86 12.76
N CYS A 44 -4.75 0.92 13.49
CA CYS A 44 -5.31 -0.31 12.94
C CYS A 44 -6.57 -0.71 13.71
N PRO A 45 -7.54 -1.38 13.05
CA PRO A 45 -8.67 -2.00 13.74
C PRO A 45 -8.20 -3.07 14.74
N PRO A 46 -8.87 -3.20 15.89
CA PRO A 46 -8.49 -4.18 16.91
C PRO A 46 -8.63 -5.62 16.41
N GLU A 47 -9.50 -5.89 15.44
CA GLU A 47 -9.77 -7.21 14.87
C GLU A 47 -8.66 -7.75 13.96
N TRP A 48 -7.69 -6.92 13.57
CA TRP A 48 -6.53 -7.41 12.81
C TRP A 48 -5.65 -8.30 13.69
N GLU A 49 -5.15 -9.39 13.12
CA GLU A 49 -4.18 -10.27 13.80
C GLU A 49 -2.76 -9.67 13.69
N GLU A 50 -1.75 -10.47 13.37
CA GLU A 50 -0.37 -9.98 13.24
C GLU A 50 -0.10 -9.29 11.88
N ASP A 51 -0.78 -9.76 10.83
CA ASP A 51 -0.50 -9.36 9.45
C ASP A 51 -1.29 -8.12 9.03
N GLY A 52 -0.59 -7.17 8.42
CA GLY A 52 -1.19 -5.99 7.79
C GLY A 52 -1.72 -6.32 6.39
N PRO A 53 -2.67 -5.53 5.87
CA PRO A 53 -3.29 -5.77 4.56
C PRO A 53 -2.28 -5.72 3.40
N TRP A 54 -1.16 -5.01 3.57
CA TRP A 54 -0.11 -4.89 2.56
C TRP A 54 0.68 -6.18 2.35
N LEU A 55 0.66 -7.11 3.30
CA LEU A 55 1.31 -8.40 3.15
C LEU A 55 0.71 -9.23 2.00
N GLN A 56 -0.58 -9.00 1.69
CA GLN A 56 -1.27 -9.65 0.58
C GLN A 56 -0.59 -9.40 -0.77
N ILE A 57 0.04 -8.25 -0.99
CA ILE A 57 0.77 -7.95 -2.23
C ILE A 57 1.91 -8.98 -2.42
N PHE A 58 2.61 -9.31 -1.34
CA PHE A 58 3.72 -10.25 -1.38
C PHE A 58 3.24 -11.70 -1.48
N TYR A 59 2.10 -12.04 -0.88
CA TYR A 59 1.48 -13.36 -1.08
C TYR A 59 1.01 -13.57 -2.52
N ASN A 60 0.37 -12.57 -3.12
CA ASN A 60 -0.03 -12.64 -4.53
C ASN A 60 1.19 -12.79 -5.45
N ALA A 61 2.29 -12.08 -5.15
CA ALA A 61 3.54 -12.22 -5.89
C ALA A 61 4.17 -13.61 -5.73
N ARG A 62 4.11 -14.19 -4.53
CA ARG A 62 4.59 -15.55 -4.27
C ARG A 62 3.75 -16.58 -5.01
N GLU A 63 2.43 -16.52 -4.87
CA GLU A 63 1.49 -17.41 -5.56
C GLU A 63 1.64 -17.37 -7.08
N TRP A 64 1.93 -16.18 -7.65
CA TRP A 64 2.18 -16.02 -9.08
C TRP A 64 3.42 -16.80 -9.57
N ILE A 65 4.39 -17.05 -8.70
CA ILE A 65 5.63 -17.78 -9.02
C ILE A 65 5.54 -19.27 -8.61
N GLY A 66 4.78 -19.61 -7.56
CA GLY A 66 4.64 -20.95 -6.97
C GLY A 66 5.22 -21.06 -5.56
#